data_AF-A0A962HF21-F1
#
_entry.id   AF-A0A962HF21-F1
#
_cell.length_a   1.000
_cell.length_b   1.000
_cell.length_c   1.000
_cell.angle_alpha   90.00
_cell.angle_beta   90.00
_cell.angle_gamma   90.00
#
_symmetry.space_group_name_H-M   'P 1'
#
loop_
_entity.id
_entity.type
_entity.pdbx_description
1 polymer ?
#
loop_
_entity_poly.entity_id
_entity_poly.type
_entity_poly.pdbx_seq_one_letter_code
_entity_poly.pdbx_strand_id
1 'polypeptide(L)'
;DGRDDLLFRNTVTGKYTVFLINNNVVDSQGPFNAYSSADFNFVSEVDADADGDADILLRSTSSGNWVLFTVDNGAVIGQNGLSVYTGADWQLQR
;
A
#
# COMPACT_ATOMS: atom_id res chain seq x y z
N ASP A 1 -10.82 -3.05 9.40
CA ASP A 1 -12.15 -3.25 10.04
C ASP A 1 -12.60 -4.74 10.14
N GLY A 2 -11.65 -5.69 10.04
CA GLY A 2 -11.96 -7.13 10.01
C GLY A 2 -12.51 -7.65 8.69
N ARG A 3 -12.60 -6.81 7.64
CA ARG A 3 -12.85 -7.25 6.27
C ARG A 3 -11.54 -7.66 5.61
N ASP A 4 -11.62 -8.70 4.80
CA ASP A 4 -10.53 -9.05 3.91
C ASP A 4 -10.62 -8.10 2.71
N ASP A 5 -9.54 -7.41 2.38
CA ASP A 5 -9.49 -6.55 1.19
C ASP A 5 -8.39 -7.04 0.24
N LEU A 6 -8.47 -6.67 -1.04
CA LEU A 6 -7.44 -6.98 -2.02
C LEU A 6 -6.91 -5.73 -2.70
N LEU A 7 -5.58 -5.64 -2.80
CA LEU A 7 -4.88 -4.60 -3.55
C LEU A 7 -4.28 -5.18 -4.84
N PHE A 8 -4.77 -4.73 -5.99
CA PHE A 8 -4.24 -5.10 -7.30
C PHE A 8 -3.42 -3.96 -7.90
N ARG A 9 -2.33 -4.30 -8.59
CA ARG A 9 -1.55 -3.34 -9.39
C ARG A 9 -1.61 -3.70 -10.86
N ASN A 10 -1.96 -2.73 -11.70
CA ASN A 10 -1.78 -2.86 -13.14
C ASN A 10 -0.30 -2.61 -13.48
N THR A 11 0.43 -3.64 -13.92
CA THR A 11 1.88 -3.56 -14.16
C THR A 11 2.27 -2.71 -15.37
N VAL A 12 1.32 -2.41 -16.27
CA VAL A 12 1.55 -1.57 -17.46
C VAL A 12 1.40 -0.08 -17.13
N THR A 13 0.41 0.28 -16.33
CA THR A 13 0.08 1.67 -15.99
C THR A 13 0.57 2.08 -14.60
N GLY A 14 1.00 1.12 -13.79
CA GLY A 14 1.39 1.25 -12.39
C GLY A 14 0.26 1.62 -11.42
N LYS A 15 -0.98 1.81 -11.90
CA LYS A 15 -2.14 2.14 -11.07
C LYS A 15 -2.51 0.98 -10.14
N TYR A 16 -2.92 1.33 -8.92
CA TYR A 16 -3.46 0.39 -7.95
C TYR A 16 -4.98 0.49 -7.87
N THR A 17 -5.64 -0.63 -7.62
CA THR A 17 -7.08 -0.75 -7.40
C THR A 17 -7.31 -1.59 -6.15
N VAL A 18 -8.12 -1.07 -5.23
CA VAL A 18 -8.58 -1.80 -4.04
C VAL A 18 -9.94 -2.44 -4.33
N PHE A 19 -10.15 -3.63 -3.80
CA PHE A 19 -11.42 -4.33 -3.78
C PHE A 19 -11.79 -4.61 -2.33
N LEU A 20 -12.93 -4.08 -1.89
CA LEU A 20 -13.46 -4.36 -0.56
C LEU A 20 -14.27 -5.65 -0.62
N ILE A 21 -13.91 -6.63 0.21
CA ILE A 21 -14.55 -7.96 0.21
C ILE A 21 -15.25 -8.22 1.54
N ASN A 22 -16.45 -8.76 1.44
CA ASN A 22 -17.25 -9.16 2.59
C ASN A 22 -17.88 -10.52 2.31
N ASN A 23 -17.65 -11.48 3.21
CA ASN A 23 -18.16 -12.85 3.06
C ASN A 23 -17.85 -13.48 1.67
N ASN A 24 -16.63 -13.28 1.16
CA ASN A 24 -16.18 -13.73 -0.16
C ASN A 24 -16.90 -13.08 -1.37
N VAL A 25 -17.55 -11.94 -1.18
CA VAL A 25 -18.18 -11.15 -2.25
C VAL A 25 -17.52 -9.79 -2.32
N VAL A 26 -17.22 -9.32 -3.54
CA VAL A 26 -16.75 -7.95 -3.76
C VAL A 26 -17.92 -7.00 -3.50
N ASP A 27 -17.85 -6.26 -2.40
CA ASP A 27 -18.85 -5.25 -2.04
C ASP A 27 -18.64 -3.97 -2.86
N SER A 28 -17.38 -3.55 -3.03
CA SER A 28 -17.03 -2.40 -3.85
C SER A 28 -15.57 -2.45 -4.33
N GLN A 29 -15.23 -1.57 -5.29
CA GLN A 29 -13.86 -1.41 -5.77
C GLN A 29 -13.59 0.07 -6.10
N GLY A 30 -12.33 0.47 -6.02
CA GLY A 30 -11.92 1.85 -6.30
C GLY A 30 -10.43 2.01 -6.58
N PRO A 31 -10.00 3.16 -7.11
CA PRO A 31 -8.60 3.45 -7.26
C PRO A 31 -7.92 3.58 -5.89
N PHE A 32 -6.82 2.87 -5.70
CA PHE A 32 -5.93 3.11 -4.56
C PHE A 32 -4.92 4.18 -4.99
N ASN A 33 -5.15 5.41 -4.54
CA ASN A 33 -4.47 6.62 -5.01
C ASN A 33 -3.02 6.75 -4.48
N ALA A 34 -2.25 5.66 -4.51
CA ALA A 34 -0.81 5.69 -4.31
C ALA A 34 -0.06 6.01 -5.60
N TYR A 35 1.27 6.06 -5.52
CA TYR A 35 2.12 6.30 -6.68
C TYR A 35 1.84 5.29 -7.80
N SER A 36 1.46 5.81 -8.98
CA SER A 36 1.27 5.02 -10.20
C SER A 36 2.57 4.80 -10.99
N SER A 37 3.72 5.21 -10.45
CA SER A 37 5.02 4.99 -11.08
C SER A 37 5.44 3.52 -10.97
N ALA A 38 6.14 3.01 -12.00
CA ALA A 38 6.81 1.72 -11.94
C ALA A 38 7.87 1.64 -10.82
N ASP A 39 8.39 2.80 -10.40
CA ASP A 39 9.47 2.91 -9.41
C ASP A 39 9.07 2.45 -8.00
N PHE A 40 7.81 2.67 -7.60
CA PHE A 40 7.32 2.31 -6.27
C PHE A 40 6.66 0.94 -6.29
N ASN A 41 7.26 -0.01 -5.57
CA ASN A 41 6.76 -1.37 -5.45
C ASN A 41 6.19 -1.62 -4.06
N PHE A 42 5.12 -2.41 -4.02
CA PHE A 42 4.56 -2.94 -2.78
C PHE A 42 5.63 -3.73 -2.04
N VAL A 43 5.80 -3.43 -0.75
CA VAL A 43 6.66 -4.21 0.13
C VAL A 43 5.79 -5.02 1.07
N SER A 44 4.88 -4.38 1.79
CA SER A 44 4.05 -5.04 2.78
C SER A 44 2.94 -4.14 3.31
N GLU A 45 2.00 -4.72 4.05
CA GLU A 45 0.90 -4.07 4.74
C GLU A 45 1.12 -4.09 6.26
N VAL A 46 0.66 -3.06 6.98
CA VAL A 46 0.77 -2.93 8.45
C VAL A 46 -0.23 -1.90 8.94
N ASP A 47 -0.91 -2.15 10.04
CA ASP A 47 -1.68 -1.11 10.74
C ASP A 47 -0.69 -0.20 11.51
N ALA A 48 -0.30 0.93 10.93
CA ALA A 48 0.77 1.78 11.47
C ALA A 48 0.27 2.89 12.39
N ASP A 49 -0.99 3.32 12.24
CA ASP A 49 -1.63 4.32 13.10
C ASP A 49 -2.63 3.73 14.11
N ALA A 50 -2.78 2.40 14.13
CA ALA A 50 -3.58 1.63 15.07
C ALA A 50 -5.09 1.88 14.93
N ASP A 51 -5.56 2.15 13.71
CA ASP A 51 -6.98 2.36 13.40
C ASP A 51 -7.73 1.05 13.06
N GLY A 52 -7.00 -0.05 12.87
CA GLY A 52 -7.54 -1.37 12.56
C GLY A 52 -7.72 -1.65 11.06
N ASP A 53 -7.29 -0.75 10.20
CA ASP A 53 -7.11 -0.94 8.76
C ASP A 53 -5.64 -1.15 8.40
N ALA A 54 -5.39 -1.78 7.25
CA ALA A 54 -4.02 -2.08 6.82
C ALA A 54 -3.44 -0.93 5.99
N ASP A 55 -2.39 -0.29 6.49
CA ASP A 55 -1.62 0.70 5.75
C ASP A 55 -0.63 0.04 4.79
N ILE A 56 -0.29 0.75 3.71
CA ILE A 56 0.52 0.19 2.62
C ILE A 56 1.91 0.81 2.60
N LEU A 57 2.94 -0.04 2.72
CA LEU A 57 4.33 0.35 2.59
C LEU A 57 4.84 0.08 1.17
N LEU A 58 5.25 1.15 0.48
CA LEU A 58 5.91 1.10 -0.81
C LEU A 58 7.38 1.48 -0.71
N ARG A 59 8.20 0.93 -1.61
CA ARG A 59 9.62 1.30 -1.75
C ARG A 59 9.98 1.69 -3.18
N SER A 60 10.67 2.81 -3.32
CA SER A 60 11.28 3.26 -4.57
C SER A 60 12.48 2.39 -4.92
N THR A 61 12.51 1.85 -6.13
CA THR A 61 13.65 1.07 -6.64
C THR A 61 14.84 1.92 -7.05
N SER A 62 14.60 3.16 -7.44
CA SER A 62 15.64 4.08 -7.90
C SER A 62 16.35 4.81 -6.76
N SER A 63 15.60 5.23 -5.75
CA SER A 63 16.13 6.00 -4.61
C SER A 63 16.26 5.18 -3.33
N GLY A 64 15.59 4.03 -3.24
CA GLY A 64 15.49 3.24 -2.01
C GLY A 64 14.57 3.83 -0.94
N ASN A 65 13.94 4.97 -1.21
CA ASN A 65 13.02 5.65 -0.28
C ASN A 65 11.81 4.78 0.04
N TRP A 66 11.36 4.87 1.29
CA TRP A 66 10.19 4.17 1.81
C TRP A 66 9.06 5.15 2.03
N VAL A 67 7.86 4.78 1.60
CA VAL A 67 6.66 5.61 1.73
C VAL A 67 5.54 4.76 2.28
N LEU A 68 4.99 5.19 3.41
CA LEU A 68 3.81 4.63 4.03
C LEU A 68 2.59 5.42 3.56
N PHE A 69 1.56 4.71 3.10
CA PHE A 69 0.26 5.26 2.79
C PHE A 69 -0.71 4.83 3.88
N THR A 70 -1.25 5.80 4.62
CA THR A 70 -2.26 5.56 5.65
C THR A 70 -3.62 5.37 5.00
N VAL A 71 -4.36 4.35 5.42
CA VAL A 71 -5.59 3.88 4.76
C VAL A 71 -6.73 3.78 5.76
N ASP A 72 -7.88 4.36 5.43
CA ASP A 72 -9.13 4.21 6.18
C ASP A 72 -10.21 3.71 5.22
N ASN A 73 -10.80 2.56 5.54
CA ASN A 73 -11.88 1.91 4.79
C ASN A 73 -11.57 1.79 3.29
N GLY A 74 -10.34 1.34 2.98
CA GLY A 74 -9.80 1.16 1.63
C GLY A 74 -9.38 2.43 0.90
N ALA A 75 -9.56 3.61 1.50
CA ALA A 75 -9.16 4.88 0.91
C ALA A 75 -7.84 5.37 1.49
N VAL A 76 -6.94 5.83 0.63
CA VAL A 76 -5.72 6.53 1.07
C VAL A 76 -6.12 7.86 1.70
N ILE A 77 -5.84 8.02 3.00
CA ILE A 77 -6.09 9.25 3.76
C ILE A 77 -4.82 10.01 4.11
N GLY A 78 -3.66 9.35 4.00
CA GLY A 78 -2.38 9.94 4.35
C GLY A 78 -1.23 9.36 3.56
N GLN A 79 -0.12 10.09 3.52
CA GLN A 79 1.13 9.63 2.94
C GLN A 79 2.30 10.20 3.74
N ASN A 80 3.24 9.34 4.12
CA ASN A 80 4.43 9.74 4.85
C ASN A 80 5.70 9.07 4.31
N GLY A 81 6.76 9.87 4.10
CA GLY A 81 8.08 9.35 3.78
C GLY A 81 8.80 8.89 5.05
N LEU A 82 9.23 7.63 5.10
CA LEU A 82 9.92 7.10 6.26
C LEU A 82 11.43 7.37 6.16
N SER A 83 11.99 7.97 7.21
CA SER A 83 13.44 8.22 7.32
C SER A 83 14.17 6.99 7.87
N VAL A 84 14.11 5.88 7.11
CA VAL A 84 14.76 4.60 7.43
C VAL A 84 15.82 4.24 6.37
N TYR A 85 16.51 3.11 6.52
CA TYR A 85 17.62 2.71 5.64
C TYR A 85 17.21 2.64 4.17
N THR A 86 17.86 3.43 3.31
CA THR A 86 17.56 3.48 1.87
C THR A 86 18.45 2.58 1.02
N GLY A 87 19.57 2.08 1.57
CA GLY A 87 20.49 1.20 0.86
C GLY A 87 19.79 -0.05 0.31
N ALA A 88 20.08 -0.41 -0.94
CA ALA A 88 19.45 -1.55 -1.62
C ALA A 88 19.73 -2.90 -0.94
N ASP A 89 20.77 -2.97 -0.10
CA ASP A 89 21.15 -4.08 0.77
C ASP A 89 20.20 -4.31 1.96
N TRP A 90 19.36 -3.33 2.29
CA TRP A 90 18.35 -3.46 3.34
C TRP A 90 17.04 -3.98 2.78
N GLN A 91 16.44 -4.97 3.45
CA GLN A 91 15.14 -5.53 3.10
C GLN A 91 14.29 -5.60 4.37
N LEU A 92 12.98 -5.38 4.24
CA LEU A 92 12.04 -5.60 5.33
C LEU A 92 12.04 -7.09 5.71
N GLN A 93 11.96 -7.40 7.00
CA GLN A 93 11.86 -8.77 7.53
C GLN A 93 10.59 -8.87 8.38
N ARG A 94 9.61 -9.66 7.95
CA ARG A 94 8.42 -10.03 8.73
C ARG A 94 7.66 -11.18 8.06
#